data_AF-A0A939KK50-F1
#
_entry.id   AF-A0A939KK50-F1
#
_cell.length_a   1.000
_cell.length_b   1.000
_cell.length_c   1.000
_cell.angle_alpha   90.00
_cell.angle_beta   90.00
_cell.angle_gamma   90.00
#
_symmetry.space_group_name_H-M   'P 1'
#
loop_
_entity.id
_entity.type
_entity.pdbx_description
1 polymer ?
#
loop_
_entity_poly.entity_id
_entity_poly.type
_entity_poly.pdbx_seq_one_letter_code
_entity_poly.pdbx_strand_id
1 'polypeptide(L)'
;MYRDVIDGEKLKQLLPDLPDDLSDIRLEIFVRALSDETAKIEDLLQKIKKRIGRSSYLGKEKEVFFFEEDEIEEDLRKPLLAKLKELGYTANLKEGARGTVVITVNWKNA
;
A
#
# COMPACT_ATOMS: atom_id res chain seq x y z
N MET A 1 -8.68 -14.93 7.94
CA MET A 1 -7.51 -15.85 7.96
C MET A 1 -8.05 -17.26 7.85
N TYR A 2 -7.65 -18.03 6.83
CA TYR A 2 -8.13 -19.40 6.63
C TYR A 2 -6.95 -20.36 6.86
N ARG A 3 -7.18 -21.41 7.64
CA ARG A 3 -6.19 -22.46 7.93
C ARG A 3 -6.59 -23.68 7.13
N ASP A 4 -5.70 -24.15 6.27
CA ASP A 4 -5.91 -25.39 5.54
C ASP A 4 -4.64 -26.25 5.57
N VAL A 5 -4.82 -27.57 5.56
CA VAL A 5 -3.74 -28.55 5.63
C VAL A 5 -3.73 -29.32 4.31
N ILE A 6 -2.67 -29.12 3.52
CA ILE A 6 -2.51 -29.78 2.22
C ILE A 6 -1.38 -30.80 2.30
N ASP A 7 -1.56 -31.88 1.54
CA ASP A 7 -0.58 -32.93 1.34
C ASP A 7 0.55 -32.43 0.42
N GLY A 8 1.81 -32.67 0.79
CA GLY A 8 3.00 -32.19 0.07
C GLY A 8 3.06 -32.69 -1.37
N GLU A 9 2.60 -33.91 -1.65
CA GLU A 9 2.52 -34.45 -3.02
C GLU A 9 1.52 -33.67 -3.90
N LYS A 10 0.38 -33.28 -3.32
CA LYS A 10 -0.61 -32.45 -4.03
C LYS A 10 -0.11 -31.03 -4.26
N LEU A 11 0.70 -30.48 -3.35
CA LEU A 11 1.28 -29.16 -3.51
C LEU A 11 2.33 -29.15 -4.62
N LYS A 12 3.15 -30.19 -4.74
CA LYS A 12 4.15 -30.35 -5.81
C LYS A 12 3.53 -30.41 -7.21
N GLN A 13 2.31 -30.95 -7.34
CA GLN A 13 1.57 -30.92 -8.61
C GLN A 13 1.15 -29.50 -9.02
N LEU A 14 0.92 -28.60 -8.05
CA LEU A 14 0.54 -27.22 -8.30
C LEU A 14 1.75 -26.28 -8.40
N LEU A 15 2.83 -26.59 -7.70
CA LEU A 15 4.09 -25.86 -7.65
C LEU A 15 5.25 -26.82 -7.95
N PRO A 16 5.59 -27.02 -9.23
CA PRO A 16 6.60 -28.01 -9.64
C PRO A 16 8.02 -27.65 -9.18
N ASP A 17 8.26 -26.40 -8.78
CA ASP A 17 9.54 -25.92 -8.24
C ASP A 17 9.69 -26.16 -6.73
N LEU A 18 8.75 -26.89 -6.10
CA LEU A 18 8.82 -27.21 -4.67
C LEU A 18 10.00 -28.18 -4.41
N PRO A 19 10.91 -27.86 -3.47
CA PRO A 19 11.99 -28.77 -3.07
C PRO A 19 11.47 -30.17 -2.69
N ASP A 20 12.16 -31.21 -3.14
CA ASP A 20 11.79 -32.62 -2.89
C ASP A 20 11.70 -32.95 -1.38
N ASP A 21 12.49 -32.26 -0.59
CA ASP A 21 12.52 -32.33 0.88
C ASP A 21 11.23 -31.85 1.57
N LEU A 22 10.34 -31.15 0.83
CA LEU A 22 9.05 -30.68 1.34
C LEU A 22 7.87 -31.53 0.85
N SER A 23 8.08 -32.51 -0.05
CA SER A 23 6.98 -33.30 -0.61
C SER A 23 6.45 -34.41 0.31
N ASP A 24 7.27 -34.90 1.26
CA ASP A 24 6.90 -36.00 2.17
C ASP A 24 6.38 -35.54 3.54
N ILE A 25 6.16 -34.23 3.73
CA ILE A 25 5.70 -33.66 5.00
C ILE A 25 4.35 -32.94 4.84
N ARG A 26 3.54 -32.94 5.91
CA ARG A 26 2.31 -32.13 5.97
C ARG A 26 2.69 -30.66 6.11
N LEU A 27 2.34 -29.86 5.10
CA LEU A 27 2.65 -28.44 5.07
C LEU A 27 1.44 -27.63 5.56
N GLU A 28 1.68 -26.75 6.52
CA GLU A 28 0.68 -25.78 6.97
C GLU A 28 0.80 -24.53 6.11
N ILE A 29 -0.19 -24.29 5.25
CA ILE A 29 -0.18 -23.17 4.30
C ILE A 29 -1.01 -22.03 4.88
N PHE A 30 -0.36 -20.89 5.07
CA PHE A 30 -1.04 -19.65 5.44
C PHE A 30 -1.43 -18.88 4.19
N VAL A 31 -2.66 -19.10 3.70
CA VAL A 31 -3.21 -18.30 2.59
C VAL A 31 -3.65 -16.94 3.13
N ARG A 32 -2.87 -15.90 2.84
CA ARG A 32 -3.32 -14.51 2.97
C ARG A 32 -3.98 -14.11 1.66
N ALA A 33 -5.19 -13.56 1.73
CA ALA A 33 -5.78 -12.91 0.57
C ALA A 33 -4.82 -11.80 0.11
N LEU A 34 -4.43 -11.82 -1.15
CA LEU A 34 -3.69 -10.73 -1.77
C LEU A 34 -4.68 -9.55 -1.88
N SER A 35 -4.85 -8.80 -0.78
CA SER A 35 -5.27 -7.41 -0.90
C SER A 35 -4.17 -6.77 -1.71
N ASP A 36 -4.49 -6.28 -2.90
CA ASP A 36 -3.52 -5.68 -3.81
C ASP A 36 -3.15 -4.29 -3.26
N GLU A 37 -2.47 -4.28 -2.11
CA GLU A 37 -2.05 -3.10 -1.36
C GLU A 37 -1.29 -2.13 -2.26
N THR A 38 -0.52 -2.69 -3.20
CA THR A 38 0.17 -1.95 -4.26
C THR A 38 -0.80 -1.21 -5.18
N ALA A 39 -1.89 -1.86 -5.62
CA ALA A 39 -2.90 -1.23 -6.47
C ALA A 39 -3.64 -0.11 -5.72
N LYS A 40 -3.96 -0.30 -4.43
CA LYS A 40 -4.57 0.74 -3.58
C LYS A 40 -3.65 1.96 -3.44
N ILE A 41 -2.36 1.74 -3.19
CA ILE A 41 -1.36 2.82 -3.08
C ILE A 41 -1.23 3.57 -4.41
N GLU A 42 -1.17 2.86 -5.54
CA GLU A 42 -1.06 3.48 -6.87
C GLU A 42 -2.30 4.33 -7.22
N ASP A 43 -3.51 3.86 -6.92
CA ASP A 43 -4.74 4.64 -7.11
C ASP A 43 -4.74 5.93 -6.26
N LEU A 44 -4.33 5.82 -4.99
CA LEU A 44 -4.17 6.99 -4.11
C LEU A 44 -3.12 7.97 -4.63
N LEU A 45 -1.97 7.47 -5.12
CA LEU A 45 -0.93 8.30 -5.71
C LEU A 45 -1.42 9.03 -6.97
N GLN A 46 -2.19 8.37 -7.83
CA GLN A 46 -2.80 8.99 -9.02
C GLN A 46 -3.73 10.14 -8.63
N LYS A 47 -4.60 9.93 -7.63
CA LYS A 47 -5.52 10.95 -7.11
C LYS A 47 -4.76 12.15 -6.54
N ILE A 48 -3.72 11.90 -5.74
CA ILE A 48 -2.86 12.94 -5.16
C ILE A 48 -2.16 13.74 -6.28
N LYS A 49 -1.49 13.07 -7.22
CA LYS A 49 -0.79 13.71 -8.35
C LYS A 49 -1.72 14.61 -9.17
N LYS A 50 -2.93 14.13 -9.49
CA LYS A 50 -3.92 14.90 -10.25
C LYS A 50 -4.32 16.19 -9.54
N ARG A 51 -4.50 16.13 -8.22
CA ARG A 51 -4.82 17.32 -7.41
C ARG A 51 -3.63 18.26 -7.28
N ILE A 52 -2.43 17.73 -7.04
CA ILE A 52 -1.19 18.52 -7.02
C ILE A 52 -0.99 19.25 -8.35
N GLY A 53 -1.14 18.58 -9.50
CA GLY A 53 -0.99 19.21 -10.81
C GLY A 53 -1.97 20.38 -11.02
N ARG A 54 -3.22 20.22 -10.58
CA ARG A 54 -4.21 21.33 -10.60
C ARG A 54 -3.81 22.48 -9.68
N SER A 55 -3.36 22.18 -8.46
CA SER A 55 -2.98 23.21 -7.49
C SER A 55 -1.67 23.91 -7.88
N SER A 56 -0.72 23.19 -8.46
CA SER A 56 0.52 23.73 -9.02
C SER A 56 0.24 24.66 -10.20
N TYR A 57 -0.71 24.32 -11.08
CA TYR A 57 -1.16 25.23 -12.15
C TYR A 57 -1.73 26.55 -11.61
N LEU A 58 -2.32 26.54 -10.40
CA LEU A 58 -2.81 27.72 -9.71
C LEU A 58 -1.71 28.46 -8.92
N GLY A 59 -0.45 28.08 -9.07
CA GLY A 59 0.70 28.68 -8.37
C GLY A 59 0.83 28.28 -6.90
N LYS A 60 0.12 27.26 -6.43
CA LYS A 60 0.27 26.74 -5.07
C LYS A 60 1.49 25.84 -4.98
N GLU A 61 2.09 25.80 -3.80
CA GLU A 61 3.29 24.99 -3.47
C GLU A 61 2.99 23.92 -2.41
N LYS A 62 1.73 23.83 -1.99
CA LYS A 62 1.27 22.98 -0.89
C LYS A 62 -0.19 22.58 -1.08
N GLU A 63 -0.50 21.33 -0.75
CA GLU A 63 -1.86 20.81 -0.64
C GLU A 63 -2.02 19.96 0.62
N VAL A 64 -3.22 19.98 1.18
CA VAL A 64 -3.58 19.16 2.35
C VAL A 64 -4.68 18.18 1.92
N PHE A 65 -4.43 16.91 2.21
CA PHE A 65 -5.34 15.79 1.98
C PHE A 65 -5.86 15.30 3.32
N PHE A 66 -7.17 15.15 3.39
CA PHE A 66 -7.87 14.59 4.54
C PHE A 66 -8.40 13.22 4.12
N PHE A 67 -8.13 12.22 4.94
CA PHE A 67 -8.61 10.86 4.79
C PHE A 67 -9.34 10.47 6.07
N GLU A 68 -10.48 9.82 5.94
CA GLU A 68 -11.15 9.17 7.07
C GLU A 68 -10.34 7.95 7.54
N GLU A 69 -10.62 7.47 8.76
CA GLU A 69 -9.85 6.40 9.41
C GLU A 69 -9.85 5.08 8.59
N ASP A 70 -10.94 4.85 7.86
CA ASP A 70 -11.20 3.69 7.01
C ASP A 70 -10.76 3.88 5.55
N GLU A 71 -10.43 5.10 5.11
CA GLU A 71 -9.97 5.36 3.74
C GLU A 71 -8.51 4.94 3.51
N ILE A 72 -7.67 5.01 4.56
CA ILE A 72 -6.27 4.57 4.51
C ILE A 72 -5.96 3.71 5.73
N GLU A 73 -5.77 2.41 5.45
CA GLU A 73 -5.23 1.43 6.38
C GLU A 73 -3.86 1.88 6.91
N GLU A 74 -3.60 1.65 8.20
CA GLU A 74 -2.38 2.10 8.87
C GLU A 74 -1.11 1.60 8.18
N ASP A 75 -1.14 0.36 7.70
CA ASP A 75 -0.04 -0.29 6.99
C ASP A 75 0.30 0.38 5.65
N LEU A 76 -0.66 1.08 5.03
CA LEU A 76 -0.47 1.78 3.74
C LEU A 76 0.03 3.22 3.90
N ARG A 77 -0.06 3.80 5.11
CA ARG A 77 0.35 5.18 5.40
C ARG A 77 1.85 5.39 5.13
N LYS A 78 2.70 4.52 5.66
CA LYS A 78 4.16 4.61 5.51
C LYS A 78 4.61 4.40 4.05
N PRO A 79 4.15 3.36 3.33
CA PRO A 79 4.43 3.18 1.90
C PRO A 79 4.03 4.39 1.05
N LEU A 80 2.84 4.95 1.28
CA LEU A 80 2.36 6.12 0.54
C LEU A 80 3.28 7.34 0.72
N LEU A 81 3.71 7.61 1.96
CA LEU A 81 4.66 8.70 2.24
C LEU A 81 6.03 8.48 1.59
N ALA A 82 6.52 7.24 1.58
CA ALA A 82 7.79 6.90 0.94
C ALA A 82 7.71 7.17 -0.58
N LYS A 83 6.65 6.71 -1.24
CA LYS A 83 6.40 6.94 -2.67
C LYS A 83 6.30 8.43 -3.02
N LEU A 84 5.63 9.23 -2.20
CA LEU A 84 5.56 10.68 -2.42
C LEU A 84 6.94 11.36 -2.33
N LYS A 85 7.80 10.90 -1.40
CA LYS A 85 9.17 11.39 -1.29
C LYS A 85 10.06 10.96 -2.46
N GLU A 86 9.92 9.73 -2.94
CA GLU A 86 10.61 9.24 -4.15
C GLU A 86 10.27 10.09 -5.38
N LEU A 87 9.04 10.60 -5.46
CA LEU A 87 8.56 11.49 -6.53
C LEU A 87 9.04 12.94 -6.38
N GLY A 88 9.84 13.26 -5.36
CA GLY A 88 10.37 14.60 -5.10
C GLY A 88 9.45 15.51 -4.27
N TYR A 89 8.36 14.98 -3.72
CA TYR A 89 7.47 15.74 -2.86
C TYR A 89 7.91 15.68 -1.39
N THR A 90 7.66 16.75 -0.65
CA THR A 90 7.77 16.74 0.82
C THR A 90 6.40 16.40 1.42
N ALA A 91 6.21 15.14 1.83
CA ALA A 91 4.99 14.66 2.45
C ALA A 91 5.14 14.46 3.97
N ASN A 92 4.19 15.01 4.74
CA ASN A 92 4.08 14.84 6.18
C ASN A 92 2.69 14.32 6.54
N LEU A 93 2.63 13.37 7.48
CA LEU A 93 1.38 12.83 8.00
C LEU A 93 1.15 13.29 9.43
N LYS A 94 -0.10 13.64 9.75
CA LYS A 94 -0.57 13.88 11.11
C LYS A 94 -1.89 13.16 11.31
N GLU A 95 -2.09 12.61 12.49
CA GLU A 95 -3.39 12.09 12.92
C GLU A 95 -4.17 13.24 13.58
N GLY A 96 -5.37 13.47 13.08
CA GLY A 96 -6.32 14.46 13.57
C GLY A 96 -7.27 13.87 14.62
N ALA A 97 -8.28 14.66 14.99
CA ALA A 97 -9.34 14.16 15.86
C ALA A 97 -10.14 13.04 15.17
N ARG A 98 -10.62 12.07 15.97
CA ARG A 98 -11.49 10.97 15.51
C ARG A 98 -10.88 10.08 14.41
N GLY A 99 -9.57 9.79 14.48
CA GLY A 99 -8.92 8.87 13.55
C GLY A 99 -8.65 9.42 12.15
N THR A 100 -9.00 10.69 11.89
CA THR A 100 -8.75 11.34 10.59
C THR A 100 -7.25 11.39 10.30
N VAL A 101 -6.84 10.96 9.11
CA VAL A 101 -5.44 11.04 8.67
C VAL A 101 -5.27 12.25 7.77
N VAL A 102 -4.33 13.12 8.12
CA VAL A 102 -4.02 14.34 7.37
C VAL A 102 -2.65 14.20 6.73
N ILE A 103 -2.60 14.16 5.40
CA ILE A 103 -1.35 14.16 4.64
C ILE A 103 -1.17 15.54 4.01
N THR A 104 -0.12 16.23 4.42
CA THR A 104 0.31 17.50 3.84
C THR A 104 1.42 17.23 2.84
N VAL A 105 1.21 17.60 1.58
CA VAL A 105 2.19 17.45 0.50
C VAL A 105 2.64 18.83 0.05
N ASN A 106 3.95 19.06 0.00
CA ASN A 106 4.56 20.27 -0.51
C ASN A 106 5.45 19.94 -1.70
N TRP A 107 5.52 20.86 -2.64
CA TRP A 107 6.44 20.80 -3.78
C TRP A 107 7.06 22.18 -3.94
N LYS A 108 8.36 22.24 -4.23
CA LYS A 108 8.95 23.48 -4.75
C LYS A 108 8.58 23.55 -6.22
N ASN A 109 8.14 24.70 -6.70
CA ASN A 109 8.13 24.95 -8.14
C ASN A 109 9.55 24.64 -8.65
N ALA A 110 9.66 23.63 -9.51
CA ALA A 110 10.89 23.33 -10.23
C ALA A 110 11.17 24.45 -11.23
#